data_AF-A0A2V9HCY7-F1
#
_entry.id   AF-A0A2V9HCY7-F1
#
_cell.length_a   1.000
_cell.length_b   1.000
_cell.length_c   1.000
_cell.angle_alpha   90.00
_cell.angle_beta   90.00
_cell.angle_gamma   90.00
#
_symmetry.space_group_name_H-M   'P 1'
#
loop_
_entity.id
_entity.type
_entity.pdbx_description
1 polymer ?
#
loop_
_entity_poly.entity_id
_entity_poly.type
_entity_poly.pdbx_seq_one_letter_code
_entity_poly.pdbx_strand_id
1 'polypeptide(L)'
;MLQGLFVTIGTLDLPPEEVVSRVNRYLCERSPEDWYATLFYAILDSSGRLDYVNAGHVPALIRRCSGKVESLESTNFPVGLFSDAKYTRGTTQIEAGNFLLIYTDGIPEAKNRRGEFFGEAGLRRLLEEFPGQTVDDLAEVVRAGVRAFTEGAPQSDDIAVLAGHYRGASLSTTSVRSLKGDACLKRSRPKRPLVGRIRATKTELSQSKRTDHGTHNDGTRIERHYGCGHERRDRVGGGKQRVPREDQRAAHGGEKEDRLERG
;
A
#
# COMPACT_ATOMS: atom_id res chain seq x y z
N MET A 1 -12.16 -12.69 -4.51
CA MET A 1 -12.02 -13.44 -5.79
C MET A 1 -10.59 -13.44 -6.32
N LEU A 2 -9.93 -12.29 -6.44
CA LEU A 2 -8.55 -12.17 -6.94
C LEU A 2 -7.48 -13.00 -6.19
N GLN A 3 -7.47 -12.99 -4.85
CA GLN A 3 -6.50 -13.77 -4.09
C GLN A 3 -6.59 -15.28 -4.38
N GLY A 4 -7.80 -15.83 -4.54
CA GLY A 4 -7.99 -17.25 -4.87
C GLY A 4 -7.49 -17.61 -6.28
N LEU A 5 -7.63 -16.69 -7.23
CA LEU A 5 -7.09 -16.84 -8.59
C LEU A 5 -5.56 -16.85 -8.57
N PHE A 6 -4.92 -15.99 -7.79
CA PHE A 6 -3.46 -15.98 -7.65
C PHE A 6 -2.93 -17.21 -6.91
N VAL A 7 -3.62 -17.71 -5.90
CA VAL A 7 -3.24 -18.98 -5.27
C VAL A 7 -3.31 -20.11 -6.29
N THR A 8 -4.30 -20.10 -7.18
CA THR A 8 -4.46 -21.15 -8.20
C THR A 8 -3.43 -21.01 -9.33
N ILE A 9 -3.41 -19.88 -10.04
CA ILE A 9 -2.53 -19.64 -11.20
C ILE A 9 -1.07 -19.49 -10.75
N GLY A 10 -0.84 -18.87 -9.59
CA GLY A 10 0.48 -18.74 -9.01
C GLY A 10 1.07 -20.05 -8.55
N THR A 11 0.33 -21.17 -8.44
CA THR A 11 0.97 -22.48 -8.22
C THR A 11 1.57 -23.07 -9.50
N LEU A 12 1.14 -22.58 -10.66
CA LEU A 12 1.68 -23.01 -11.96
C LEU A 12 3.12 -22.49 -12.08
N ASP A 13 4.03 -23.33 -12.59
CA ASP A 13 5.43 -22.96 -12.79
C ASP A 13 5.60 -22.14 -14.08
N LEU A 14 4.87 -21.03 -14.17
CA LEU A 14 4.84 -20.13 -15.31
C LEU A 14 5.67 -18.86 -15.03
N PRO A 15 6.22 -18.22 -16.08
CA PRO A 15 6.83 -16.91 -15.97
C PRO A 15 5.86 -15.86 -15.39
N PRO A 16 6.32 -14.88 -14.59
CA PRO A 16 5.49 -13.84 -13.99
C PRO A 16 4.54 -13.12 -14.96
N GLU A 17 5.04 -12.73 -16.12
CA GLU A 17 4.29 -12.05 -17.18
C GLU A 17 3.12 -12.88 -17.71
N GLU A 18 3.28 -14.20 -17.77
CA GLU A 18 2.23 -15.10 -18.21
C GLU A 18 1.16 -15.28 -17.13
N VAL A 19 1.58 -15.42 -15.86
CA VAL A 19 0.67 -15.44 -14.71
C VAL A 19 -0.20 -14.19 -14.69
N VAL A 20 0.42 -13.00 -14.79
CA VAL A 20 -0.30 -11.73 -14.78
C VAL A 20 -1.20 -11.58 -16.01
N SER A 21 -0.75 -11.99 -17.20
CA SER A 21 -1.59 -11.96 -18.41
C SER A 21 -2.85 -12.83 -18.29
N ARG A 22 -2.73 -14.01 -17.67
CA ARG A 22 -3.89 -14.89 -17.41
C ARG A 22 -4.84 -14.28 -16.37
N VAL A 23 -4.31 -13.62 -15.34
CA VAL A 23 -5.11 -12.90 -14.36
C VAL A 23 -5.85 -11.73 -15.01
N ASN A 24 -5.17 -10.95 -15.85
CA ASN A 24 -5.77 -9.84 -16.59
C ASN A 24 -6.96 -10.31 -17.44
N ARG A 25 -6.76 -11.37 -18.23
CA ARG A 25 -7.81 -11.96 -19.05
C ARG A 25 -9.00 -12.42 -18.21
N TYR A 26 -8.73 -13.13 -17.11
CA TYR A 26 -9.78 -13.58 -16.20
C TYR A 26 -10.58 -12.41 -15.63
N LEU A 27 -9.91 -11.32 -15.24
CA LEU A 27 -10.58 -10.13 -14.73
C LEU A 27 -11.45 -9.46 -15.79
N CYS A 28 -10.93 -9.25 -17.00
CA CYS A 28 -11.70 -8.66 -18.09
C CYS A 28 -12.92 -9.50 -18.50
N GLU A 29 -12.83 -10.84 -18.40
CA GLU A 29 -13.93 -11.74 -18.77
C GLU A 29 -15.03 -11.86 -17.71
N ARG A 30 -14.70 -11.68 -16.42
CA ARG A 30 -15.58 -12.06 -15.30
C ARG A 30 -15.93 -10.93 -14.34
N SER A 31 -15.25 -9.79 -14.44
CA SER A 31 -15.56 -8.64 -13.60
C SER A 31 -16.60 -7.75 -14.30
N PRO A 32 -17.43 -7.01 -13.55
CA PRO A 32 -18.25 -5.96 -14.12
C PRO A 32 -17.39 -5.02 -14.98
N GLU A 33 -17.99 -4.42 -16.01
CA GLU A 33 -17.37 -3.32 -16.75
C GLU A 33 -16.85 -2.28 -15.75
N ASP A 34 -15.65 -1.74 -15.99
CA ASP A 34 -14.93 -0.77 -15.14
C ASP A 34 -14.17 -1.27 -13.90
N TRP A 35 -14.02 -2.57 -13.67
CA TRP A 35 -13.18 -3.06 -12.56
C TRP A 35 -11.73 -3.31 -13.00
N TYR A 36 -10.78 -2.72 -12.29
CA TYR A 36 -9.35 -2.98 -12.49
C TYR A 36 -8.64 -3.14 -11.15
N ALA A 37 -7.43 -3.69 -11.17
CA ALA A 37 -6.60 -3.80 -9.99
C ALA A 37 -5.15 -3.45 -10.30
N THR A 38 -4.49 -2.78 -9.35
CA THR A 38 -3.04 -2.66 -9.35
C THR A 38 -2.44 -3.95 -8.79
N LEU A 39 -1.28 -4.35 -9.28
CA LEU A 39 -0.66 -5.61 -8.89
C LEU A 39 0.87 -5.53 -8.92
N PHE A 40 1.49 -6.04 -7.86
CA PHE A 40 2.89 -6.46 -7.90
C PHE A 40 2.97 -7.97 -7.68
N TYR A 41 3.54 -8.68 -8.65
CA TYR A 41 3.75 -10.12 -8.59
C TYR A 41 5.22 -10.44 -8.80
N ALA A 42 5.83 -11.22 -7.90
CA ALA A 42 7.24 -11.59 -8.03
C ALA A 42 7.52 -13.03 -7.62
N ILE A 43 8.53 -13.60 -8.26
CA ILE A 43 9.10 -14.91 -8.00
C ILE A 43 10.58 -14.72 -7.65
N LEU A 44 10.94 -15.06 -6.41
CA LEU A 44 12.32 -15.10 -5.94
C LEU A 44 12.79 -16.55 -5.90
N ASP A 45 13.86 -16.87 -6.61
CA ASP A 45 14.49 -18.19 -6.50
C ASP A 45 15.58 -18.23 -5.42
N SER A 46 16.08 -19.44 -5.14
CA SER A 46 17.10 -19.67 -4.12
C SER A 46 18.46 -19.06 -4.44
N SER A 47 18.72 -18.64 -5.68
CA SER A 47 19.94 -17.94 -6.06
C SER A 47 19.87 -16.44 -5.72
N GLY A 48 18.67 -15.92 -5.41
CA GLY A 48 18.43 -14.51 -5.17
C GLY A 48 17.93 -13.78 -6.42
N ARG A 49 17.72 -14.48 -7.52
CA ARG A 49 17.16 -13.89 -8.74
C ARG A 49 15.67 -13.65 -8.54
N LEU A 50 15.27 -12.39 -8.66
CA LEU A 50 13.89 -11.92 -8.57
C LEU A 50 13.38 -11.58 -9.97
N ASP A 51 12.40 -12.36 -10.46
CA ASP A 51 11.58 -11.95 -11.61
C ASP A 51 10.27 -11.37 -11.11
N TYR A 52 9.85 -10.23 -11.65
CA TYR A 52 8.65 -9.56 -11.19
C TYR A 52 7.89 -8.89 -12.33
N VAL A 53 6.61 -8.64 -12.09
CA VAL A 53 5.74 -7.78 -12.90
C VAL A 53 5.09 -6.80 -11.96
N ASN A 54 5.32 -5.51 -12.21
CA ASN A 54 4.55 -4.44 -11.60
C ASN A 54 3.54 -3.92 -12.64
N ALA A 55 2.26 -4.11 -12.35
CA ALA A 55 1.09 -3.79 -13.16
C ALA A 55 0.29 -2.68 -12.47
N GLY A 56 0.85 -1.47 -12.51
CA GLY A 56 0.23 -0.25 -11.99
C GLY A 56 0.28 -0.08 -10.47
N HIS A 57 1.00 -0.93 -9.74
CA HIS A 57 1.14 -0.83 -8.29
C HIS A 57 2.27 0.14 -7.92
N VAL A 58 2.24 0.67 -6.69
CA VAL A 58 3.33 1.50 -6.19
C VAL A 58 4.68 0.76 -6.26
N PRO A 59 5.81 1.45 -6.49
CA PRO A 59 7.09 0.79 -6.70
C PRO A 59 7.50 -0.04 -5.48
N ALA A 60 7.84 -1.32 -5.69
CA ALA A 60 8.49 -2.10 -4.64
C ALA A 60 9.93 -1.60 -4.42
N LEU A 61 10.44 -1.68 -3.20
CA LEU A 61 11.74 -1.13 -2.85
C LEU A 61 12.72 -2.24 -2.45
N ILE A 62 13.95 -2.15 -2.94
CA ILE A 62 15.07 -2.98 -2.48
C ILE A 62 16.01 -2.11 -1.66
N ARG A 63 16.16 -2.43 -0.38
CA ARG A 63 17.20 -1.86 0.48
C ARG A 63 18.44 -2.73 0.42
N ARG A 64 19.49 -2.22 -0.23
CA ARG A 64 20.81 -2.86 -0.35
C ARG A 64 21.57 -2.76 0.96
N CYS A 65 22.49 -3.69 1.24
CA CYS A 65 23.35 -3.63 2.43
C CYS A 65 24.13 -2.32 2.56
N SER A 66 24.45 -1.68 1.43
CA SER A 66 25.19 -0.42 1.38
C SER A 66 24.44 0.80 1.93
N GLY A 67 23.14 0.71 2.21
CA GLY A 67 22.31 1.89 2.48
C GLY A 67 21.38 2.25 1.34
N LYS A 68 21.79 1.96 0.10
CA LYS A 68 21.09 2.38 -1.10
C LYS A 68 19.71 1.72 -1.20
N VAL A 69 18.69 2.52 -1.53
CA VAL A 69 17.34 2.06 -1.85
C VAL A 69 17.11 2.15 -3.35
N GLU A 70 16.67 1.06 -3.96
CA GLU A 70 16.36 0.95 -5.39
C GLU A 70 14.87 0.65 -5.58
N SER A 71 14.25 1.26 -6.60
CA SER A 71 12.84 1.04 -6.92
C SER A 71 12.67 0.01 -8.02
N LEU A 72 11.63 -0.81 -7.90
CA LEU A 72 11.09 -1.70 -8.91
C LEU A 72 9.81 -1.05 -9.46
N GLU A 73 10.01 -0.13 -10.40
CA GLU A 73 8.98 0.72 -10.98
C GLU A 73 7.88 -0.07 -11.71
N SER A 74 6.71 0.55 -11.82
CA SER A 74 5.65 0.03 -12.68
C SER A 74 5.92 0.35 -14.13
N THR A 75 6.05 -0.69 -14.95
CA THR A 75 6.20 -0.57 -16.42
C THR A 75 4.98 -1.09 -17.18
N ASN A 76 3.96 -1.59 -16.50
CA ASN A 76 2.78 -2.20 -17.12
C ASN A 76 1.48 -1.54 -16.65
N PHE A 77 0.42 -1.72 -17.45
CA PHE A 77 -0.92 -1.28 -17.10
C PHE A 77 -1.52 -2.10 -15.95
N PRO A 78 -2.44 -1.52 -15.15
CA PRO A 78 -3.26 -2.29 -14.21
C PRO A 78 -3.97 -3.47 -14.88
N VAL A 79 -4.19 -4.54 -14.12
CA VAL A 79 -4.95 -5.71 -14.60
C VAL A 79 -6.44 -5.41 -14.61
N GLY A 80 -7.18 -5.98 -15.57
CA GLY A 80 -8.60 -5.74 -15.79
C GLY A 80 -8.91 -4.53 -16.69
N LEU A 81 -7.92 -3.67 -16.96
CA LEU A 81 -8.15 -2.41 -17.69
C LEU A 81 -8.27 -2.59 -19.20
N PHE A 82 -7.39 -3.39 -19.82
CA PHE A 82 -7.39 -3.69 -21.25
C PHE A 82 -7.20 -5.18 -21.46
N SER A 83 -8.13 -5.84 -22.15
CA SER A 83 -8.11 -7.29 -22.37
C SER A 83 -6.91 -7.78 -23.18
N ASP A 84 -6.34 -6.91 -24.02
CA ASP A 84 -5.19 -7.17 -24.89
C ASP A 84 -3.86 -6.61 -24.33
N ALA A 85 -3.86 -6.11 -23.08
CA ALA A 85 -2.66 -5.65 -22.41
C ALA A 85 -1.56 -6.72 -22.41
N LYS A 86 -0.35 -6.32 -22.81
CA LYS A 86 0.86 -7.15 -22.75
C LYS A 86 1.68 -6.77 -21.54
N TYR A 87 2.04 -7.78 -20.75
CA TYR A 87 2.85 -7.59 -19.56
C TYR A 87 4.31 -7.96 -19.84
N THR A 88 5.20 -7.14 -19.31
CA THR A 88 6.65 -7.32 -19.36
C THR A 88 7.16 -7.58 -17.95
N ARG A 89 8.05 -8.56 -17.80
CA ARG A 89 8.73 -8.81 -16.53
C ARG A 89 9.99 -7.97 -16.41
N GLY A 90 10.26 -7.50 -15.21
CA GLY A 90 11.58 -7.06 -14.77
C GLY A 90 12.35 -8.21 -14.14
N THR A 91 13.68 -8.12 -14.16
CA THR A 91 14.58 -9.05 -13.47
C THR A 91 15.61 -8.25 -12.68
N THR A 92 15.87 -8.65 -11.44
CA THR A 92 16.96 -8.10 -10.62
C THR A 92 17.56 -9.18 -9.73
N GLN A 93 18.80 -8.95 -9.28
CA GLN A 93 19.47 -9.83 -8.33
C GLN A 93 19.34 -9.24 -6.93
N ILE A 94 18.85 -10.03 -5.99
CA ILE A 94 18.84 -9.72 -4.56
C ILE A 94 20.05 -10.40 -3.92
N GLU A 95 20.95 -9.59 -3.35
CA GLU A 95 22.13 -10.10 -2.67
C GLU A 95 21.83 -10.44 -1.21
N ALA A 96 22.60 -11.37 -0.65
CA ALA A 96 22.46 -11.73 0.76
C ALA A 96 22.61 -10.48 1.66
N GLY A 97 21.71 -10.35 2.63
CA GLY A 97 21.60 -9.17 3.50
C GLY A 97 20.69 -8.06 2.98
N ASN A 98 20.22 -8.12 1.72
CA ASN A 98 19.28 -7.14 1.18
C ASN A 98 17.85 -7.40 1.66
N PHE A 99 17.06 -6.33 1.70
CA PHE A 99 15.63 -6.38 2.01
C PHE A 99 14.81 -6.01 0.78
N LEU A 100 13.74 -6.75 0.53
CA LEU A 100 12.67 -6.41 -0.41
C LEU A 100 11.46 -5.94 0.38
N LEU A 101 10.90 -4.81 -0.01
CA LEU A 101 9.70 -4.22 0.57
C LEU A 101 8.65 -4.02 -0.52
N ILE A 102 7.46 -4.58 -0.32
CA ILE A 102 6.27 -4.37 -1.14
C ILE A 102 5.21 -3.77 -0.21
N TYR A 103 4.55 -2.69 -0.61
CA TYR A 103 3.65 -1.93 0.26
C TYR A 103 2.49 -1.34 -0.52
N THR A 104 1.46 -0.86 0.18
CA THR A 104 0.29 -0.18 -0.42
C THR A 104 0.46 1.32 -0.48
N ASP A 105 -0.30 1.97 -1.36
CA ASP A 105 -0.40 3.43 -1.47
C ASP A 105 -0.83 4.12 -0.16
N GLY A 106 -1.54 3.43 0.74
CA GLY A 106 -1.84 3.93 2.08
C GLY A 106 -0.61 4.41 2.89
N ILE A 107 0.62 3.98 2.56
CA ILE A 107 1.85 4.53 3.14
C ILE A 107 2.21 5.91 2.56
N PRO A 108 2.55 6.04 1.26
CA PRO A 108 2.87 7.35 0.70
C PRO A 108 1.69 8.33 0.78
N GLU A 109 0.45 7.85 0.80
CA GLU A 109 -0.75 8.67 0.92
C GLU A 109 -1.09 9.08 2.36
N ALA A 110 -0.38 8.56 3.37
CA ALA A 110 -0.60 8.96 4.76
C ALA A 110 -0.38 10.47 4.94
N LYS A 111 -1.34 11.16 5.56
CA LYS A 111 -1.30 12.62 5.75
C LYS A 111 -0.98 12.99 7.18
N ASN A 112 -0.20 14.05 7.36
CA ASN A 112 -0.06 14.70 8.65
C ASN A 112 -1.22 15.67 8.94
N ARG A 113 -1.21 16.31 10.12
CA ARG A 113 -2.24 17.28 10.52
C ARG A 113 -2.33 18.52 9.63
N ARG A 114 -1.27 18.82 8.87
CA ARG A 114 -1.25 19.92 7.88
C ARG A 114 -1.80 19.49 6.51
N GLY A 115 -2.17 18.21 6.35
CA GLY A 115 -2.65 17.65 5.08
C GLY A 115 -1.53 17.31 4.10
N GLU A 116 -0.26 17.35 4.53
CA GLU A 116 0.89 16.97 3.70
C GLU A 116 1.04 15.45 3.65
N PHE A 117 1.36 14.93 2.48
CA PHE A 117 1.60 13.51 2.25
C PHE A 117 2.98 13.07 2.78
N PHE A 118 3.04 11.87 3.33
CA PHE A 118 4.29 11.21 3.72
C PHE A 118 5.18 10.99 2.50
N GLY A 119 4.56 10.56 1.40
CA GLY A 119 5.19 10.36 0.10
C GLY A 119 6.19 9.21 0.05
N GLU A 120 6.60 8.86 -1.16
CA GLU A 120 7.64 7.84 -1.37
C GLU A 120 8.98 8.29 -0.78
N ALA A 121 9.27 9.60 -0.82
CA ALA A 121 10.50 10.16 -0.27
C ALA A 121 10.64 9.90 1.25
N GLY A 122 9.54 10.02 2.01
CA GLY A 122 9.52 9.70 3.43
C GLY A 122 9.83 8.23 3.69
N LEU A 123 9.20 7.32 2.93
CA LEU A 123 9.46 5.89 3.05
C LEU A 123 10.91 5.54 2.68
N ARG A 124 11.41 6.08 1.57
CA ARG A 124 12.79 5.88 1.12
C ARG A 124 13.80 6.29 2.19
N ARG A 125 13.60 7.46 2.80
CA ARG A 125 14.47 7.95 3.88
C ARG A 125 14.51 6.98 5.07
N LEU A 126 13.35 6.47 5.51
CA LEU A 126 13.31 5.49 6.60
C LEU A 126 14.10 4.21 6.27
N LEU A 127 14.03 3.77 5.01
CA LEU A 127 14.78 2.59 4.57
C LEU A 127 16.28 2.86 4.44
N GLU A 128 16.68 4.03 3.97
CA GLU A 128 18.10 4.43 3.90
C GLU A 128 18.73 4.46 5.30
N GLU A 129 18.04 5.09 6.25
CA GLU A 129 18.46 5.23 7.65
C GLU A 129 18.25 3.96 8.50
N PHE A 130 17.64 2.90 7.95
CA PHE A 130 17.33 1.67 8.67
C PHE A 130 18.58 0.99 9.25
N PRO A 131 18.70 0.88 10.59
CA PRO A 131 19.87 0.29 11.25
C PRO A 131 19.69 -1.20 11.59
N GLY A 132 18.47 -1.74 11.41
CA GLY A 132 18.12 -3.09 11.83
C GLY A 132 18.65 -4.19 10.93
N GLN A 133 18.46 -5.44 11.36
CA GLN A 133 18.93 -6.63 10.64
C GLN A 133 17.81 -7.63 10.35
N THR A 134 16.59 -7.36 10.81
CA THR A 134 15.44 -8.26 10.66
C THR A 134 14.28 -7.57 9.94
N VAL A 135 13.37 -8.38 9.39
CA VAL A 135 12.14 -7.87 8.77
C VAL A 135 11.21 -7.22 9.78
N ASP A 136 11.25 -7.67 11.04
CA ASP A 136 10.45 -7.11 12.14
C ASP A 136 10.96 -5.71 12.49
N ASP A 137 12.29 -5.52 12.57
CA ASP A 137 12.89 -4.19 12.76
C ASP A 137 12.47 -3.25 11.62
N LEU A 138 12.46 -3.74 10.37
CA LEU A 138 12.11 -2.95 9.20
C LEU A 138 10.65 -2.52 9.24
N ALA A 139 9.75 -3.46 9.55
CA ALA A 139 8.33 -3.18 9.69
C ALA A 139 8.06 -2.19 10.84
N GLU A 140 8.81 -2.31 11.95
CA GLU A 140 8.72 -1.36 13.06
C GLU A 140 9.14 0.04 12.65
N VAL A 141 10.28 0.18 11.97
CA VAL A 141 10.80 1.49 11.53
C VAL A 141 9.82 2.17 10.59
N VAL A 142 9.25 1.45 9.62
CA VAL A 142 8.22 1.99 8.72
C VAL A 142 6.98 2.41 9.51
N ARG A 143 6.45 1.54 10.38
CA ARG A 143 5.25 1.84 11.17
C ARG A 143 5.44 3.02 12.12
N ALA A 144 6.57 3.08 12.82
CA ALA A 144 6.91 4.15 13.74
C ALA A 144 7.12 5.48 13.00
N GLY A 145 7.81 5.45 11.86
CA GLY A 145 8.04 6.65 11.04
C GLY A 145 6.75 7.24 10.48
N VAL A 146 5.85 6.41 9.93
CA VAL A 146 4.53 6.88 9.46
C VAL A 146 3.69 7.42 10.62
N ARG A 147 3.69 6.75 11.78
CA ARG A 147 2.96 7.22 12.97
C ARG A 147 3.51 8.55 13.48
N ALA A 148 4.83 8.71 13.50
CA ALA A 148 5.48 9.94 13.91
C ALA A 148 5.14 11.10 12.96
N PHE A 149 5.16 10.84 11.65
CA PHE A 149 4.81 11.85 10.65
C PHE A 149 3.32 12.26 10.70
N THR A 150 2.43 11.29 10.84
CA THR A 150 0.97 11.55 10.84
C THR A 150 0.51 12.31 12.08
N GLU A 151 1.25 12.22 13.19
CA GLU A 151 0.90 12.84 14.49
C GLU A 151 -0.53 12.46 14.96
N GLY A 152 -0.98 11.25 14.64
CA GLY A 152 -2.33 10.79 14.97
C GLY A 152 -3.44 11.42 14.12
N ALA A 153 -3.11 12.06 13.00
CA ALA A 153 -4.09 12.36 11.95
C ALA A 153 -4.75 11.06 11.47
N PRO A 154 -6.05 11.10 11.11
CA PRO A 154 -6.74 9.92 10.61
C PRO A 154 -6.11 9.44 9.30
N GLN A 155 -6.00 8.12 9.14
CA GLN A 155 -5.56 7.54 7.88
C GLN A 155 -6.64 7.67 6.82
N SER A 156 -6.21 7.91 5.58
CA SER A 156 -7.09 7.95 4.41
C SER A 156 -7.32 6.58 3.79
N ASP A 157 -6.40 5.63 3.98
CA ASP A 157 -6.46 4.28 3.43
C ASP A 157 -5.71 3.26 4.31
N ASP A 158 -5.88 1.98 4.02
CA ASP A 158 -5.24 0.85 4.70
C ASP A 158 -3.73 0.79 4.40
N ILE A 159 -2.92 0.74 5.47
CA ILE A 159 -1.49 0.45 5.35
C ILE A 159 -1.24 -1.05 5.40
N ALA A 160 -0.55 -1.56 4.38
CA ALA A 160 0.00 -2.90 4.41
C ALA A 160 1.43 -2.94 3.87
N VAL A 161 2.25 -3.78 4.49
CA VAL A 161 3.66 -4.02 4.14
C VAL A 161 3.92 -5.51 4.09
N LEU A 162 4.62 -5.95 3.05
CA LEU A 162 5.26 -7.25 2.94
C LEU A 162 6.78 -7.03 2.83
N ALA A 163 7.52 -7.51 3.83
CA ALA A 163 8.97 -7.41 3.89
C ALA A 163 9.63 -8.79 3.77
N GLY A 164 10.70 -8.89 3.00
CA GLY A 164 11.53 -10.07 2.88
C GLY A 164 13.01 -9.72 3.08
N HIS A 165 13.71 -10.48 3.93
CA HIS A 165 15.16 -10.37 4.08
C HIS A 165 15.81 -11.59 3.42
N TYR A 166 16.53 -11.36 2.32
CA TYR A 166 17.23 -12.45 1.64
C TYR A 166 18.54 -12.75 2.34
N ARG A 167 18.68 -13.96 2.89
CA ARG A 167 19.86 -14.38 3.68
C ARG A 167 20.90 -15.18 2.88
N GLY A 168 20.75 -15.21 1.57
CA GLY A 168 21.57 -16.03 0.67
C GLY A 168 21.12 -17.49 0.61
N ALA A 169 21.61 -18.20 -0.41
CA ALA A 169 21.50 -19.64 -0.49
C ALA A 169 22.32 -20.27 0.64
N SER A 170 21.70 -21.04 1.52
CA SER A 170 22.46 -21.89 2.44
C SER A 170 23.12 -22.98 1.61
N LEU A 171 24.42 -22.82 1.32
CA LEU A 171 25.25 -23.92 0.84
C LEU A 171 25.16 -25.05 1.87
N SER A 172 24.58 -26.20 1.51
CA SER A 172 24.77 -27.41 2.31
C SER A 172 26.22 -27.84 2.13
N THR A 173 27.10 -27.36 3.00
CA THR A 173 28.45 -27.92 3.09
C THR A 173 28.28 -29.36 3.56
N THR A 174 28.43 -30.34 2.66
CA THR A 174 28.63 -31.73 3.05
C THR A 174 29.98 -31.79 3.76
N SER A 175 29.95 -31.60 5.08
CA SER A 175 31.12 -31.84 5.92
C SER A 175 31.35 -33.35 5.93
N VAL A 176 32.34 -33.81 5.16
CA VAL A 176 32.95 -35.12 5.41
C VAL A 176 33.68 -34.99 6.74
N ARG A 177 33.04 -35.45 7.82
CA ARG A 177 33.66 -35.46 9.15
C ARG A 177 34.57 -36.68 9.27
N SER A 178 35.87 -36.44 9.39
CA SER A 178 36.75 -37.31 10.17
C SER A 178 36.40 -37.10 11.65
N LEU A 179 36.01 -38.17 12.33
CA LEU A 179 35.61 -38.13 13.73
C LEU A 179 36.85 -38.21 14.63
N LYS A 180 37.27 -37.07 15.20
CA LYS A 180 37.93 -37.01 16.52
C LYS A 180 37.61 -35.68 17.23
N GLY A 181 37.06 -35.77 18.44
CA GLY A 181 37.26 -34.81 19.53
C GLY A 181 36.27 -33.64 19.68
N ASP A 182 35.26 -33.86 20.52
CA ASP A 182 34.56 -32.96 21.46
C ASP A 182 34.72 -31.43 21.40
N ALA A 183 33.58 -30.73 21.30
CA ALA A 183 33.14 -29.73 22.29
C ALA A 183 31.72 -29.20 21.95
N CYS A 184 30.89 -29.11 22.99
CA CYS A 184 29.50 -28.70 22.96
C CYS A 184 29.35 -27.19 22.65
N LEU A 185 29.06 -26.85 21.40
CA LEU A 185 28.59 -25.51 21.01
C LEU A 185 27.05 -25.48 21.11
N LYS A 186 26.49 -24.53 21.88
CA LYS A 186 25.04 -24.29 21.95
C LYS A 186 24.50 -24.03 20.53
N ARG A 187 23.84 -25.03 19.95
CA ARG A 187 23.27 -24.96 18.60
C ARG A 187 21.94 -24.23 18.65
N SER A 188 21.90 -22.99 18.19
CA SER A 188 20.66 -22.43 17.65
C SER A 188 20.26 -23.33 16.47
N ARG A 189 19.05 -23.88 16.49
CA ARG A 189 18.56 -24.75 15.40
C ARG A 189 18.74 -24.01 14.06
N PRO A 190 19.50 -24.54 13.09
CA PRO A 190 19.53 -23.94 11.77
C PRO A 190 18.12 -24.02 11.20
N LYS A 191 17.51 -22.85 10.91
CA LYS A 191 16.28 -22.79 10.11
C LYS A 191 16.61 -23.47 8.78
N ARG A 192 15.78 -24.43 8.38
CA ARG A 192 16.00 -25.24 7.17
C ARG A 192 16.28 -24.31 5.97
N PRO A 193 17.24 -24.65 5.09
CA PRO A 193 17.42 -23.92 3.85
C PRO A 193 16.10 -23.86 3.09
N LEU A 194 15.75 -22.69 2.57
CA LEU A 194 14.64 -22.51 1.65
C LEU A 194 15.01 -23.18 0.33
N VAL A 195 14.62 -24.44 0.17
CA VAL A 195 14.67 -25.14 -1.11
C VAL A 195 13.36 -24.83 -1.83
N GLY A 196 13.31 -23.78 -2.65
CA GLY A 196 12.12 -23.45 -3.44
C GLY A 196 12.02 -21.99 -3.91
N ARG A 197 11.11 -21.73 -4.85
CA ARG A 197 10.71 -20.39 -5.31
C ARG A 197 9.73 -19.77 -4.31
N ILE A 198 9.98 -18.54 -3.86
CA ILE A 198 9.03 -17.77 -3.04
C ILE A 198 8.24 -16.85 -3.98
N ARG A 199 6.92 -16.91 -3.86
CA ARG A 199 6.01 -16.04 -4.62
C ARG A 199 5.45 -14.98 -3.69
N ALA A 200 5.55 -13.73 -4.11
CA ALA A 200 4.97 -12.59 -3.41
C ALA A 200 3.95 -11.93 -4.32
N THR A 201 2.79 -11.59 -3.78
CA THR A 201 1.73 -10.91 -4.51
C THR A 201 1.08 -9.86 -3.64
N LYS A 202 0.94 -8.65 -4.17
CA LYS A 202 0.14 -7.60 -3.56
C LYS A 202 -0.79 -7.01 -4.61
N THR A 203 -2.05 -6.81 -4.25
CA THR A 203 -3.12 -6.39 -5.16
C THR A 203 -3.99 -5.36 -4.46
N GLU A 204 -4.36 -4.29 -5.15
CA GLU A 204 -5.39 -3.34 -4.73
C GLU A 204 -6.45 -3.25 -5.83
N LEU A 205 -7.71 -3.29 -5.44
CA LEU A 205 -8.83 -3.25 -6.37
C LEU A 205 -9.36 -1.83 -6.46
N SER A 206 -9.63 -1.36 -7.68
CA SER A 206 -10.18 -0.04 -7.95
C SER A 206 -11.32 -0.13 -8.97
N GLN A 207 -12.24 0.84 -8.89
CA GLN A 207 -13.34 0.99 -9.83
C GLN A 207 -13.07 2.23 -10.69
N SER A 208 -13.11 2.06 -12.01
CA SER A 208 -13.10 3.17 -12.97
C SER A 208 -14.45 3.89 -12.87
N LYS A 209 -14.44 5.18 -12.51
CA LYS A 209 -15.61 6.04 -12.67
C LYS A 209 -15.65 6.52 -14.12
N ARG A 210 -16.30 5.79 -15.03
CA ARG A 210 -16.67 6.38 -16.32
C ARG A 210 -17.90 7.28 -16.13
N THR A 211 -17.73 8.57 -16.39
CA THR A 211 -18.84 9.45 -16.72
C THR A 211 -19.49 8.93 -18.00
N ASP A 212 -20.78 8.65 -17.90
CA ASP A 212 -21.65 8.30 -19.01
C ASP A 212 -21.48 9.33 -20.15
N HIS A 213 -21.00 8.91 -21.31
CA HIS A 213 -21.05 9.72 -22.53
C HIS A 213 -21.98 9.03 -23.49
N GLY A 214 -23.26 9.40 -23.35
CA GLY A 214 -24.30 9.11 -24.30
C GLY A 214 -23.90 9.53 -25.71
N THR A 215 -24.24 8.66 -26.65
CA THR A 215 -24.23 8.88 -28.09
C THR A 215 -24.89 10.21 -28.48
N HIS A 216 -24.15 11.13 -29.10
CA HIS A 216 -24.57 11.76 -30.36
C HIS A 216 -23.46 12.56 -31.06
N ASN A 217 -23.75 12.81 -32.32
CA ASN A 217 -22.89 13.13 -33.45
C ASN A 217 -22.43 14.60 -33.50
N ASP A 218 -21.41 14.83 -34.33
CA ASP A 218 -20.94 16.08 -34.95
C ASP A 218 -20.06 17.08 -34.19
N GLY A 219 -18.88 17.33 -34.79
CA GLY A 219 -18.39 18.70 -34.99
C GLY A 219 -17.41 19.31 -33.96
N THR A 220 -16.12 19.27 -34.30
CA THR A 220 -15.20 20.42 -34.20
C THR A 220 -14.70 20.92 -32.82
N ARG A 221 -13.44 20.56 -32.51
CA ARG A 221 -12.34 21.37 -31.91
C ARG A 221 -12.62 22.29 -30.69
N ILE A 222 -12.29 21.75 -29.51
CA ILE A 222 -11.42 22.27 -28.42
C ILE A 222 -11.20 23.80 -28.34
N GLU A 223 -11.63 24.44 -27.23
CA GLU A 223 -10.78 25.14 -26.24
C GLU A 223 -11.53 25.62 -24.95
N ARG A 224 -11.13 25.03 -23.81
CA ARG A 224 -10.80 25.56 -22.46
C ARG A 224 -11.79 26.23 -21.47
N HIS A 225 -11.44 25.95 -20.19
CA HIS A 225 -11.80 26.53 -18.87
C HIS A 225 -13.21 26.15 -18.36
N TYR A 226 -13.44 25.69 -17.13
CA TYR A 226 -13.09 26.19 -15.78
C TYR A 226 -13.03 24.98 -14.79
N GLY A 227 -12.27 24.98 -13.69
CA GLY A 227 -12.40 25.86 -12.52
C GLY A 227 -13.19 25.13 -11.42
N CYS A 228 -12.49 24.64 -10.39
CA CYS A 228 -13.04 23.93 -9.23
C CYS A 228 -13.71 24.93 -8.26
N GLY A 229 -14.95 24.64 -7.83
CA GLY A 229 -15.65 25.43 -6.81
C GLY A 229 -16.74 24.60 -6.12
N HIS A 230 -16.56 24.40 -4.81
CA HIS A 230 -17.37 23.62 -3.87
C HIS A 230 -18.86 23.98 -3.79
N GLU A 231 -19.67 22.94 -3.59
CA GLU A 231 -21.01 23.00 -3.00
C GLU A 231 -20.92 23.25 -1.47
N ARG A 232 -21.76 24.15 -0.95
CA ARG A 232 -22.20 24.14 0.46
C ARG A 232 -23.72 23.96 0.53
N ARG A 233 -24.12 23.06 1.43
CA ARG A 233 -25.49 22.79 1.88
C ARG A 233 -26.04 23.96 2.70
N ASP A 234 -27.34 24.21 2.60
CA ASP A 234 -28.13 24.71 3.73
C ASP A 234 -29.49 23.99 3.81
N ARG A 235 -29.80 23.54 5.03
CA ARG A 235 -31.07 22.94 5.46
C ARG A 235 -32.07 24.04 5.80
N VAL A 236 -33.33 23.93 5.35
CA VAL A 236 -34.47 24.59 6.01
C VAL A 236 -35.61 23.58 6.13
N GLY A 237 -35.95 23.23 7.37
CA GLY A 237 -37.13 22.46 7.74
C GLY A 237 -38.27 23.40 8.13
N GLY A 238 -39.45 23.19 7.55
CA GLY A 238 -40.68 23.91 7.89
C GLY A 238 -41.77 22.92 8.30
N GLY A 239 -42.00 22.79 9.61
CA GLY A 239 -43.09 22.02 10.20
C GLY A 239 -43.96 22.93 11.07
N LYS A 240 -45.22 23.12 10.69
CA LYS A 240 -46.26 23.84 11.45
C LYS A 240 -46.79 22.97 12.59
N GLN A 241 -46.81 23.47 13.82
CA GLN A 241 -47.86 23.09 14.79
C GLN A 241 -48.01 24.07 15.98
N ARG A 242 -49.20 24.67 16.04
CA ARG A 242 -50.09 25.02 17.18
C ARG A 242 -49.49 25.56 18.51
N VAL A 243 -49.87 26.81 18.80
CA VAL A 243 -50.09 27.50 20.10
C VAL A 243 -51.21 26.75 20.87
N PRO A 244 -51.25 26.60 22.22
CA PRO A 244 -51.40 27.77 23.11
C PRO A 244 -50.94 27.71 24.59
N ARG A 245 -50.95 28.93 25.15
CA ARG A 245 -51.24 29.37 26.54
C ARG A 245 -50.07 30.01 27.30
N GLU A 246 -50.16 31.35 27.34
CA GLU A 246 -49.72 32.19 28.45
C GLU A 246 -50.36 31.69 29.75
N ASP A 247 -49.56 31.62 30.82
CA ASP A 247 -50.06 32.06 32.12
C ASP A 247 -48.92 32.55 33.03
N GLN A 248 -49.30 33.53 33.84
CA GLN A 248 -48.49 34.49 34.57
C GLN A 248 -47.84 33.91 35.84
N ARG A 249 -46.74 34.56 36.29
CA ARG A 249 -46.33 34.90 37.69
C ARG A 249 -44.79 34.91 37.77
N ALA A 250 -44.12 36.05 37.91
CA ALA A 250 -43.99 36.90 39.10
C ALA A 250 -43.30 36.21 40.31
N ALA A 251 -42.00 36.48 40.48
CA ALA A 251 -41.29 36.58 41.77
C ALA A 251 -39.94 37.27 41.50
N HIS A 252 -39.66 38.52 41.92
CA HIS A 252 -39.34 39.06 43.26
C HIS A 252 -38.01 38.61 43.88
N GLY A 253 -37.23 39.62 44.33
CA GLY A 253 -36.08 39.55 45.25
C GLY A 253 -34.75 39.44 44.53
N GLY A 254 -33.82 40.42 44.57
CA GLY A 254 -33.14 40.95 45.76
C GLY A 254 -31.87 40.11 45.95
N GLU A 255 -30.64 40.60 45.77
CA GLU A 255 -29.84 41.43 46.67
C GLU A 255 -28.57 41.86 45.89
N LYS A 256 -28.25 43.16 45.77
CA LYS A 256 -27.37 43.98 46.62
C LYS A 256 -25.86 43.65 46.54
N GLU A 257 -25.13 44.70 46.13
CA GLU A 257 -23.77 45.14 46.56
C GLU A 257 -22.62 44.15 46.28
N ASP A 258 -21.52 44.52 45.62
CA ASP A 258 -20.65 45.61 46.08
C ASP A 258 -19.76 46.20 44.98
N ARG A 259 -19.27 47.39 45.32
CA ARG A 259 -18.63 48.45 44.52
C ARG A 259 -17.11 48.37 44.65
N LEU A 260 -16.36 48.49 43.55
CA LEU A 260 -14.96 48.99 43.53
C LEU A 260 -14.65 49.35 42.05
N GLU A 261 -14.80 50.60 41.61
CA GLU A 261 -13.90 51.75 41.73
C GLU A 261 -12.91 51.94 40.56
N ARG A 262 -13.02 53.14 39.98
CA ARG A 262 -11.98 54.01 39.36
C ARG A 262 -11.59 53.76 37.90
N GLY A 263 -11.93 54.74 37.08
CA GLY A 263 -11.51 54.95 35.70
C GLY A 263 -12.46 55.89 34.99
#